data_AF-A0A1X4I9B1-F1
#
_entry.id   AF-A0A1X4I9B1-F1
#
_cell.length_a   1.000
_cell.length_b   1.000
_cell.length_c   1.000
_cell.angle_alpha   90.00
_cell.angle_beta   90.00
_cell.angle_gamma   90.00
#
_symmetry.space_group_name_H-M   'P 1'
#
loop_
_entity.id
_entity.type
_entity.pdbx_description
1 polymer ?
#
loop_
_entity_poly.entity_id
_entity_poly.type
_entity_poly.pdbx_seq_one_letter_code
_entity_poly.pdbx_strand_id
1 'polypeptide(L)'
;MRSLAYGEWPSPIDAATAAAHDGSPEFVGFVGDEVWWTEPRPTEAGRRTLVRRRADGTEEPVLPAPWNVRTRVIEYGGRPWAAAVRDGVPLVVFVNFADQRLYRYEPGGEPRPLTPVSPVGQGLRWADPVLLPERGEAWCVLEEFTGDGPGDVRRVLAAVPLDGSAAGDRGAVRELSDGRHRFVTGPRLAPDGR
;
A
#
# COMPACT_ATOMS: atom_id res chain seq x y z
N MET A 1 2.49 45.51 30.80
CA MET A 1 2.18 44.18 30.22
C MET A 1 1.01 44.38 29.28
N ARG A 2 1.16 44.08 27.99
CA ARG A 2 0.06 44.26 27.03
C ARG A 2 -0.75 42.97 27.01
N SER A 3 -1.97 43.02 27.50
CA SER A 3 -2.96 41.94 27.35
C SER A 3 -3.54 42.00 25.94
N LEU A 4 -3.72 40.84 25.33
CA LEU A 4 -4.34 40.67 24.01
C LEU A 4 -5.59 39.79 24.15
N ALA A 5 -6.57 39.98 23.27
CA ALA A 5 -7.76 39.14 23.27
C ALA A 5 -7.41 37.69 22.89
N TYR A 6 -8.25 36.75 23.33
CA TYR A 6 -8.12 35.36 22.91
C TYR A 6 -8.26 35.26 21.39
N GLY A 7 -7.30 34.61 20.74
CA GLY A 7 -7.21 34.50 19.27
C GLY A 7 -6.33 35.55 18.58
N GLU A 8 -5.85 36.58 19.29
CA GLU A 8 -5.01 37.64 18.72
C GLU A 8 -3.53 37.50 19.07
N TRP A 9 -3.13 36.41 19.73
CA TRP A 9 -1.75 36.18 20.11
C TRP A 9 -0.92 35.85 18.86
N PRO A 10 0.21 36.55 18.62
CA PRO A 10 1.09 36.19 17.52
C PRO A 10 1.63 34.77 17.74
N SER A 11 1.41 33.90 16.76
CA SER A 11 1.86 32.50 16.77
C SER A 11 3.04 32.34 15.82
N PRO A 12 4.13 31.67 16.22
CA PRO A 12 5.19 31.27 15.30
C PRO A 12 4.77 30.10 14.40
N ILE A 13 3.62 29.48 14.69
CA ILE A 13 3.06 28.37 13.90
C ILE A 13 2.01 28.96 12.96
N ASP A 14 2.33 29.01 11.67
CA ASP A 14 1.39 29.37 10.61
C ASP A 14 0.76 28.12 9.97
N ALA A 15 -0.22 28.33 9.08
CA ALA A 15 -0.91 27.24 8.39
C ALA A 15 0.04 26.41 7.52
N ALA A 16 1.09 27.03 6.95
CA ALA A 16 2.08 26.33 6.13
C ALA A 16 2.92 25.36 6.98
N THR A 17 3.37 25.80 8.15
CA THR A 17 4.12 24.98 9.11
C THR A 17 3.28 23.81 9.58
N ALA A 18 2.00 24.05 9.91
CA ALA A 18 1.08 22.98 10.29
C ALA A 18 0.90 21.93 9.18
N ALA A 19 0.74 22.37 7.92
CA ALA A 19 0.56 21.47 6.79
C ALA A 19 1.85 20.72 6.38
N ALA A 20 3.03 21.32 6.58
CA ALA A 20 4.31 20.70 6.26
C ALA A 20 4.64 19.49 7.15
N HIS A 21 4.09 19.46 8.36
CA HIS A 21 4.28 18.38 9.35
C HIS A 21 3.04 17.48 9.46
N ASP A 22 2.19 17.43 8.44
CA ASP A 22 0.99 16.60 8.46
C ASP A 22 1.33 15.10 8.38
N GLY A 23 0.64 14.31 9.21
CA GLY A 23 0.75 12.85 9.28
C GLY A 23 1.95 12.30 10.07
N SER A 24 2.14 10.98 9.99
CA SER A 24 3.20 10.26 10.69
C SER A 24 3.63 8.99 9.93
N PRO A 25 4.79 8.40 10.27
CA PRO A 25 5.16 7.07 9.80
C PRO A 25 4.10 6.01 10.11
N GLU A 26 3.71 5.22 9.11
CA GLU A 26 2.70 4.16 9.24
C GLU A 26 3.17 2.88 8.55
N PHE A 27 2.54 1.75 8.90
CA PHE A 27 2.78 0.45 8.29
C PHE A 27 4.26 0.03 8.33
N VAL A 28 4.91 0.22 9.47
CA VAL A 28 6.30 -0.22 9.70
C VAL A 28 6.43 -1.74 9.53
N GLY A 29 7.57 -2.21 9.04
CA GLY A 29 7.91 -3.62 8.88
C GLY A 29 9.40 -3.84 8.64
N PHE A 30 9.88 -5.06 8.89
CA PHE A 30 11.26 -5.46 8.61
C PHE A 30 11.39 -6.07 7.23
N VAL A 31 12.49 -5.78 6.55
CA VAL A 31 12.87 -6.35 5.25
C VAL A 31 14.34 -6.76 5.34
N GLY A 32 14.60 -8.02 5.67
CA GLY A 32 15.95 -8.45 6.04
C GLY A 32 16.42 -7.75 7.32
N ASP A 33 17.55 -7.06 7.25
CA ASP A 33 18.13 -6.24 8.32
C ASP A 33 17.67 -4.76 8.30
N GLU A 34 16.85 -4.38 7.32
CA GLU A 34 16.33 -3.02 7.16
C GLU A 34 14.94 -2.84 7.80
N VAL A 35 14.62 -1.60 8.18
CA VAL A 35 13.28 -1.19 8.68
C VAL A 35 12.63 -0.26 7.67
N TRP A 36 11.39 -0.56 7.29
CA TRP A 36 10.66 0.13 6.23
C TRP A 36 9.30 0.62 6.72
N TRP A 37 8.83 1.75 6.22
CA TRP A 37 7.52 2.33 6.58
C TRP A 37 6.99 3.24 5.47
N THR A 38 5.71 3.58 5.53
CA THR A 38 5.14 4.64 4.68
C THR A 38 5.16 5.98 5.39
N GLU A 39 5.45 7.06 4.67
CA GLU A 39 5.52 8.40 5.24
C GLU A 39 4.83 9.42 4.31
N PRO A 40 4.10 10.41 4.86
CA PRO A 40 3.48 11.47 4.06
C PRO A 40 4.53 12.35 3.35
N ARG A 41 4.18 12.82 2.15
CA ARG A 41 4.91 13.85 1.41
C ARG A 41 3.93 14.97 1.02
N PRO A 42 3.59 15.89 1.95
CA PRO A 42 2.58 16.92 1.71
C PRO A 42 2.89 17.81 0.49
N THR A 43 4.17 18.13 0.29
CA THR A 43 4.67 18.95 -0.83
C THR A 43 4.75 18.19 -2.16
N GLU A 44 4.48 16.88 -2.19
CA GLU A 44 4.52 16.04 -3.38
C GLU A 44 3.10 15.53 -3.73
N ALA A 45 2.17 16.47 -3.91
CA ALA A 45 0.76 16.21 -4.19
C ALA A 45 0.07 15.33 -3.13
N GLY A 46 0.51 15.41 -1.87
CA GLY A 46 -0.07 14.66 -0.74
C GLY A 46 0.10 13.14 -0.85
N ARG A 47 1.09 12.66 -1.62
CA ARG A 47 1.38 11.22 -1.73
C ARG A 47 1.93 10.67 -0.42
N ARG A 48 1.85 9.34 -0.23
CA ARG A 48 2.66 8.62 0.76
C ARG A 48 3.77 7.87 0.03
N THR A 49 5.01 8.00 0.51
CA THR A 49 6.16 7.26 -0.03
C THR A 49 6.50 6.07 0.86
N LEU A 50 7.15 5.06 0.30
CA LEU A 50 7.81 4.01 1.07
C LEU A 50 9.24 4.48 1.38
N VAL A 51 9.66 4.40 2.64
CA VAL A 51 10.98 4.77 3.14
C VAL A 51 11.64 3.54 3.71
N ARG A 52 12.96 3.44 3.56
CA ARG A 52 13.78 2.42 4.22
C ARG A 52 14.85 3.06 5.08
N ARG A 53 15.18 2.38 6.17
CA ARG A 53 16.33 2.65 7.02
C ARG A 53 17.22 1.41 7.07
N ARG A 54 18.47 1.60 6.65
CA ARG A 54 19.50 0.56 6.64
C ARG A 54 20.12 0.36 8.02
N ALA A 55 20.85 -0.75 8.19
CA ALA A 55 21.54 -1.07 9.45
C ALA A 55 22.58 -0.01 9.88
N ASP A 56 23.17 0.71 8.92
CA ASP A 56 24.10 1.83 9.16
C ASP A 56 23.38 3.13 9.60
N GLY A 57 22.05 3.11 9.64
CA GLY A 57 21.22 4.25 10.02
C GLY A 57 20.80 5.16 8.86
N THR A 58 21.30 4.94 7.64
CA THR A 58 20.93 5.72 6.45
C THR A 58 19.45 5.54 6.14
N GLU A 59 18.75 6.65 5.89
CA GLU A 59 17.33 6.69 5.55
C GLU A 59 17.13 7.28 4.16
N GLU A 60 16.33 6.61 3.31
CA GLU A 60 16.04 7.09 1.96
C GLU A 60 14.68 6.59 1.44
N PRO A 61 14.03 7.33 0.52
CA PRO A 61 12.84 6.84 -0.15
C PRO A 61 13.15 5.65 -1.06
N VAL A 62 12.28 4.63 -1.03
CA VAL A 62 12.36 3.45 -1.90
C VAL A 62 11.75 3.74 -3.27
N LEU A 63 10.67 4.53 -3.32
CA LEU A 63 9.92 4.85 -4.53
C LEU A 63 9.98 6.35 -4.80
N PRO A 64 10.36 6.79 -6.01
CA PRO A 64 10.30 8.21 -6.38
C PRO A 64 8.85 8.67 -6.60
N ALA A 65 8.64 9.98 -6.65
CA ALA A 65 7.39 10.53 -7.21
C ALA A 65 7.21 10.06 -8.67
N PRO A 66 5.97 9.85 -9.16
CA PRO A 66 4.69 10.17 -8.52
C PRO A 66 4.07 9.01 -7.71
N TRP A 67 4.81 7.94 -7.42
CA TRP A 67 4.25 6.75 -6.77
C TRP A 67 3.69 7.06 -5.39
N ASN A 68 2.44 6.62 -5.16
CA ASN A 68 1.68 6.91 -3.96
C ASN A 68 1.22 5.61 -3.29
N VAL A 69 1.91 5.24 -2.21
CA VAL A 69 1.77 3.94 -1.54
C VAL A 69 0.58 3.99 -0.57
N ARG A 70 -0.64 3.88 -1.12
CA ARG A 70 -1.91 3.95 -0.38
C ARG A 70 -3.01 3.20 -1.11
N THR A 71 -3.91 2.58 -0.36
CA THR A 71 -5.07 1.84 -0.87
C THR A 71 -6.38 2.47 -0.37
N ARG A 72 -7.46 2.28 -1.14
CA ARG A 72 -8.84 2.68 -0.80
C ARG A 72 -9.71 1.52 -0.35
N VAL A 73 -9.15 0.34 -0.07
CA VAL A 73 -9.92 -0.75 0.56
C VAL A 73 -10.64 -0.17 1.79
N ILE A 74 -11.94 -0.45 1.93
CA ILE A 74 -12.85 0.11 2.95
C ILE A 74 -12.84 1.66 3.08
N GLU A 75 -12.33 2.38 2.07
CA GLU A 75 -12.07 3.84 2.02
C GLU A 75 -11.10 4.39 3.08
N TYR A 76 -10.85 3.67 4.17
CA TYR A 76 -9.84 4.00 5.19
C TYR A 76 -8.47 3.39 4.90
N GLY A 77 -8.40 2.43 3.99
CA GLY A 77 -7.18 1.75 3.56
C GLY A 77 -6.92 0.44 4.30
N GLY A 78 -5.64 0.11 4.40
CA GLY A 78 -5.09 -1.14 4.90
C GLY A 78 -3.58 -1.12 4.64
N ARG A 79 -2.83 -2.15 5.03
CA ARG A 79 -1.39 -2.18 4.75
C ARG A 79 -1.18 -2.19 3.23
N PRO A 80 -0.53 -1.16 2.64
CA PRO A 80 -0.48 -1.02 1.19
C PRO A 80 0.74 -1.69 0.56
N TRP A 81 1.62 -2.32 1.35
CA TRP A 81 2.88 -2.86 0.86
C TRP A 81 3.34 -4.10 1.63
N ALA A 82 4.14 -4.92 0.98
CA ALA A 82 4.96 -5.97 1.58
C ALA A 82 6.28 -6.08 0.81
N ALA A 83 7.34 -6.55 1.47
CA ALA A 83 8.60 -6.82 0.79
C ALA A 83 9.32 -8.00 1.43
N ALA A 84 10.20 -8.63 0.66
CA ALA A 84 11.08 -9.69 1.10
C ALA A 84 12.43 -9.56 0.39
N VAL A 85 13.49 -10.09 0.98
CA VAL A 85 14.80 -10.17 0.33
C VAL A 85 14.88 -11.47 -0.46
N ARG A 86 15.21 -11.36 -1.75
CA ARG A 86 15.47 -12.48 -2.65
C ARG A 86 16.83 -12.29 -3.29
N ASP A 87 17.71 -13.28 -3.16
CA ASP A 87 19.06 -13.25 -3.75
C ASP A 87 19.84 -11.98 -3.35
N GLY A 88 19.63 -11.48 -2.12
CA GLY A 88 20.26 -10.26 -1.59
C GLY A 88 19.61 -8.94 -2.04
N VAL A 89 18.56 -8.98 -2.85
CA VAL A 89 17.86 -7.79 -3.37
C VAL A 89 16.43 -7.73 -2.82
N PRO A 90 15.94 -6.56 -2.36
CA PRO A 90 14.55 -6.42 -1.96
C PRO A 90 13.59 -6.55 -3.15
N LEU A 91 12.58 -7.41 -3.03
CA LEU A 91 11.40 -7.41 -3.88
C LEU A 91 10.24 -6.81 -3.10
N VAL A 92 9.63 -5.78 -3.66
CA VAL A 92 8.53 -5.02 -3.06
C VAL A 92 7.26 -5.29 -3.87
N VAL A 93 6.14 -5.49 -3.17
CA VAL A 93 4.81 -5.31 -3.75
C VAL A 93 4.10 -4.17 -3.03
N PHE A 94 3.46 -3.27 -3.78
CA PHE A 94 2.76 -2.13 -3.21
C PHE A 94 1.53 -1.75 -4.02
N VAL A 95 0.55 -1.15 -3.36
CA VAL A 95 -0.64 -0.59 -4.01
C VAL A 95 -0.37 0.86 -4.37
N ASN A 96 -0.56 1.19 -5.64
CA ASN A 96 -0.48 2.56 -6.10
C ASN A 96 -1.84 3.25 -6.01
N PHE A 97 -1.91 4.40 -5.37
CA PHE A 97 -3.17 5.08 -5.10
C PHE A 97 -3.86 5.56 -6.38
N ALA A 98 -3.09 5.95 -7.40
CA ALA A 98 -3.62 6.59 -8.60
C ALA A 98 -4.57 5.68 -9.41
N ASP A 99 -4.31 4.37 -9.41
CA ASP A 99 -5.07 3.39 -10.18
C ASP A 99 -5.52 2.17 -9.36
N GLN A 100 -5.20 2.15 -8.06
CA GLN A 100 -5.54 1.08 -7.12
C GLN A 100 -5.01 -0.29 -7.53
N ARG A 101 -3.99 -0.37 -8.39
CA ARG A 101 -3.37 -1.64 -8.78
C ARG A 101 -2.28 -2.04 -7.79
N LEU A 102 -2.06 -3.33 -7.66
CA LEU A 102 -0.86 -3.87 -7.03
C LEU A 102 0.28 -3.86 -8.04
N TYR A 103 1.44 -3.35 -7.63
CA TYR A 103 2.67 -3.28 -8.41
C TYR A 103 3.75 -4.12 -7.75
N ARG A 104 4.65 -4.70 -8.56
CA ARG A 104 5.95 -5.21 -8.11
C ARG A 104 7.04 -4.21 -8.41
N TYR A 105 8.06 -4.20 -7.57
CA TYR A 105 9.20 -3.32 -7.72
C TYR A 105 10.46 -3.93 -7.11
N GLU A 106 11.56 -3.84 -7.84
CA GLU A 106 12.91 -4.10 -7.34
C GLU A 106 13.62 -2.74 -7.32
N PRO A 107 14.16 -2.28 -6.16
CA PRO A 107 14.81 -0.97 -6.04
C PRO A 107 15.88 -0.73 -7.12
N GLY A 108 15.75 0.40 -7.81
CA GLY A 108 16.58 0.76 -8.98
C GLY A 108 15.99 0.36 -10.34
N GLY A 109 14.92 -0.43 -10.38
CA GLY A 109 14.17 -0.75 -11.60
C GLY A 109 12.97 0.19 -11.85
N GLU A 110 11.99 -0.31 -12.59
CA GLU A 110 10.69 0.36 -12.83
C GLU A 110 9.55 -0.48 -12.23
N PRO A 111 8.60 0.13 -11.48
CA PRO A 111 7.43 -0.58 -10.99
C PRO A 111 6.59 -1.18 -12.12
N ARG A 112 6.21 -2.45 -11.99
CA ARG A 112 5.38 -3.16 -12.98
C ARG A 112 4.07 -3.60 -12.36
N PRO A 113 2.92 -3.38 -13.03
CA PRO A 113 1.65 -3.80 -12.47
C PRO A 113 1.52 -5.32 -12.43
N LEU A 114 0.83 -5.82 -11.40
CA LEU A 114 0.51 -7.24 -11.21
C LEU A 114 -0.97 -7.54 -11.42
N THR A 115 -1.84 -6.54 -11.22
CA THR A 115 -3.31 -6.73 -11.20
C THR A 115 -4.00 -6.01 -12.35
N PRO A 116 -5.18 -6.47 -12.78
CA PRO A 116 -5.98 -5.77 -13.78
C PRO A 116 -6.73 -4.60 -13.16
N VAL A 117 -7.44 -3.86 -14.01
CA VAL A 117 -8.45 -2.86 -13.62
C VAL A 117 -9.84 -3.38 -14.01
N SER A 118 -10.88 -2.90 -13.33
CA SER A 118 -12.27 -3.21 -13.67
C SER A 118 -13.03 -1.92 -13.95
N PRO A 119 -13.86 -1.87 -15.02
CA PRO A 119 -14.73 -0.72 -15.30
C PRO A 119 -16.00 -0.70 -14.45
N VAL A 120 -16.26 -1.74 -13.63
CA VAL A 120 -17.48 -1.85 -12.81
C VAL A 120 -17.32 -1.07 -11.51
N GLY A 121 -18.27 -0.17 -11.21
CA GLY A 121 -18.28 0.61 -9.98
C GLY A 121 -16.95 1.34 -9.74
N GLN A 122 -16.36 1.13 -8.57
CA GLN A 122 -15.04 1.70 -8.22
C GLN A 122 -13.87 0.72 -8.47
N GLY A 123 -14.09 -0.32 -9.28
CA GLY A 123 -13.07 -1.22 -9.78
C GLY A 123 -12.60 -2.27 -8.79
N LEU A 124 -11.29 -2.55 -8.82
CA LEU A 124 -10.60 -3.51 -7.96
C LEU A 124 -9.66 -2.75 -7.02
N ARG A 125 -9.61 -3.16 -5.75
CA ARG A 125 -8.70 -2.60 -4.75
C ARG A 125 -8.05 -3.73 -3.96
N TRP A 126 -6.83 -3.50 -3.52
CA TRP A 126 -6.02 -4.52 -2.87
C TRP A 126 -5.46 -3.99 -1.55
N ALA A 127 -5.29 -4.84 -0.55
CA ALA A 127 -4.67 -4.48 0.73
C ALA A 127 -4.09 -5.69 1.44
N ASP A 128 -3.26 -5.42 2.46
CA ASP A 128 -2.63 -6.40 3.32
C ASP A 128 -1.89 -7.52 2.57
N PRO A 129 -0.98 -7.19 1.63
CA PRO A 129 -0.23 -8.20 0.91
C PRO A 129 0.70 -8.97 1.83
N VAL A 130 0.87 -10.25 1.52
CA VAL A 130 1.87 -11.19 2.04
C VAL A 130 2.63 -11.69 0.82
N LEU A 131 3.92 -11.37 0.75
CA LEU A 131 4.76 -11.75 -0.38
C LEU A 131 5.28 -13.17 -0.19
N LEU A 132 5.07 -14.04 -1.19
CA LEU A 132 5.46 -15.46 -1.17
C LEU A 132 6.31 -15.78 -2.42
N PRO A 133 7.59 -15.32 -2.46
CA PRO A 133 8.45 -15.48 -3.63
C PRO A 133 8.64 -16.93 -4.06
N GLU A 134 8.66 -17.87 -3.12
CA GLU A 134 8.79 -19.31 -3.34
C GLU A 134 7.58 -19.91 -4.07
N ARG A 135 6.41 -19.26 -3.99
CA ARG A 135 5.21 -19.61 -4.76
C ARG A 135 5.05 -18.76 -6.02
N GLY A 136 5.84 -17.72 -6.19
CA GLY A 136 5.67 -16.74 -7.26
C GLY A 136 4.38 -15.92 -7.11
N GLU A 137 3.88 -15.73 -5.89
CA GLU A 137 2.59 -15.08 -5.62
C GLU A 137 2.70 -13.99 -4.54
N ALA A 138 1.79 -13.01 -4.57
CA ALA A 138 1.44 -12.16 -3.45
C ALA A 138 0.00 -12.46 -3.02
N TRP A 139 -0.20 -12.85 -1.77
CA TRP A 139 -1.54 -13.10 -1.22
C TRP A 139 -2.05 -11.85 -0.52
N CYS A 140 -3.29 -11.44 -0.77
CA CYS A 140 -3.83 -10.19 -0.25
C CYS A 140 -5.35 -10.21 -0.13
N VAL A 141 -5.93 -9.16 0.43
CA VAL A 141 -7.36 -8.86 0.31
C VAL A 141 -7.61 -8.24 -1.06
N LEU A 142 -8.61 -8.75 -1.77
CA LEU A 142 -9.25 -8.11 -2.92
C LEU A 142 -10.61 -7.57 -2.49
N GLU A 143 -10.85 -6.29 -2.78
CA GLU A 143 -12.17 -5.67 -2.81
C GLU A 143 -12.56 -5.46 -4.28
N GLU A 144 -13.66 -6.09 -4.71
CA GLU A 144 -14.12 -6.07 -6.09
C GLU A 144 -15.56 -5.55 -6.15
N PHE A 145 -15.75 -4.43 -6.84
CA PHE A 145 -17.07 -3.87 -7.08
C PHE A 145 -17.83 -4.70 -8.11
N THR A 146 -19.09 -4.99 -7.82
CA THR A 146 -20.02 -5.78 -8.63
C THR A 146 -21.16 -4.95 -9.21
N GLY A 147 -21.17 -3.64 -8.94
CA GLY A 147 -22.16 -2.68 -9.41
C GLY A 147 -21.78 -1.25 -9.01
N ASP A 148 -22.65 -0.29 -9.31
CA ASP A 148 -22.39 1.14 -9.10
C ASP A 148 -22.72 1.61 -7.67
N GLY A 149 -23.49 0.84 -6.91
CA GLY A 149 -23.82 1.17 -5.53
C GLY A 149 -22.62 1.01 -4.59
N PRO A 150 -22.52 1.81 -3.52
CA PRO A 150 -21.46 1.65 -2.52
C PRO A 150 -21.55 0.31 -1.76
N GLY A 151 -22.71 -0.35 -1.84
CA GLY A 151 -22.97 -1.70 -1.32
C GLY A 151 -22.69 -2.83 -2.32
N ASP A 152 -22.42 -2.52 -3.58
CA ASP A 152 -22.25 -3.54 -4.62
C ASP A 152 -20.78 -3.93 -4.70
N VAL A 153 -20.32 -4.60 -3.64
CA VAL A 153 -18.92 -4.95 -3.46
C VAL A 153 -18.81 -6.27 -2.71
N ARG A 154 -17.90 -7.12 -3.19
CA ARG A 154 -17.48 -8.34 -2.50
C ARG A 154 -16.02 -8.25 -2.10
N ARG A 155 -15.62 -9.04 -1.10
CA ARG A 155 -14.24 -9.12 -0.65
C ARG A 155 -13.81 -10.57 -0.51
N VAL A 156 -12.61 -10.87 -0.97
CA VAL A 156 -12.01 -12.21 -0.91
C VAL A 156 -10.53 -12.11 -0.59
N LEU A 157 -9.98 -13.19 -0.03
CA LEU A 157 -8.55 -13.45 -0.09
C LEU A 157 -8.18 -13.89 -1.50
N ALA A 158 -7.11 -13.34 -2.05
CA ALA A 158 -6.68 -13.60 -3.42
C ALA A 158 -5.17 -13.81 -3.50
N ALA A 159 -4.72 -14.66 -4.42
CA ALA A 159 -3.33 -14.81 -4.82
C ALA A 159 -3.10 -14.16 -6.19
N VAL A 160 -2.13 -13.26 -6.23
CA VAL A 160 -1.74 -12.51 -7.43
C VAL A 160 -0.37 -13.00 -7.91
N PRO A 161 -0.23 -13.46 -9.17
CA PRO A 161 1.05 -13.88 -9.73
C PRO A 161 2.08 -12.73 -9.80
N LEU A 162 3.30 -12.96 -9.32
CA LEU A 162 4.39 -11.98 -9.32
C LEU A 162 5.02 -11.77 -10.70
N ASP A 163 4.80 -12.69 -11.64
CA ASP A 163 5.28 -12.57 -13.02
C ASP A 163 4.56 -11.47 -13.82
N GLY A 164 3.39 -11.01 -13.32
CA GLY A 164 2.55 -10.01 -13.96
C GLY A 164 1.56 -10.58 -14.97
N SER A 165 1.40 -11.91 -15.05
CA SER A 165 0.44 -12.57 -15.93
C SER A 165 -1.01 -12.12 -15.69
N ALA A 166 -1.34 -11.74 -14.45
CA ALA A 166 -2.65 -11.18 -14.10
C ALA A 166 -2.81 -9.67 -14.39
N ALA A 167 -1.79 -8.97 -14.88
CA ALA A 167 -1.84 -7.51 -15.03
C ALA A 167 -2.95 -7.02 -15.98
N GLY A 168 -3.37 -7.87 -16.93
CA GLY A 168 -4.50 -7.61 -17.83
C GLY A 168 -5.59 -8.69 -17.77
N ASP A 169 -5.48 -9.65 -16.84
CA ASP A 169 -6.35 -10.83 -16.79
C ASP A 169 -6.82 -11.11 -15.36
N ARG A 170 -8.11 -10.84 -15.11
CA ARG A 170 -8.75 -11.12 -13.82
C ARG A 170 -8.87 -12.63 -13.55
N GLY A 171 -8.94 -13.47 -14.59
CA GLY A 171 -9.00 -14.92 -14.48
C GLY A 171 -7.71 -15.55 -13.96
N ALA A 172 -6.57 -14.87 -14.12
CA ALA A 172 -5.28 -15.28 -13.57
C ALA A 172 -5.11 -14.96 -12.07
N VAL A 173 -6.04 -14.21 -11.46
CA VAL A 173 -6.06 -13.99 -10.01
C VAL A 173 -6.87 -15.10 -9.34
N ARG A 174 -6.21 -15.88 -8.49
CA ARG A 174 -6.84 -17.02 -7.80
C ARG A 174 -7.49 -16.59 -6.50
N GLU A 175 -8.74 -17.00 -6.29
CA GLU A 175 -9.45 -16.75 -5.03
C GLU A 175 -9.12 -17.84 -4.01
N LEU A 176 -8.74 -17.41 -2.81
CA LEU A 176 -8.34 -18.27 -1.68
C LEU A 176 -9.50 -18.49 -0.70
N SER A 177 -10.52 -17.66 -0.75
CA SER A 177 -11.72 -17.71 0.09
C SER A 177 -12.98 -17.58 -0.76
N ASP A 178 -14.11 -18.04 -0.24
CA ASP A 178 -15.39 -18.11 -0.97
C ASP A 178 -16.18 -16.79 -1.06
N GLY A 179 -15.74 -15.72 -0.39
CA GLY A 179 -16.41 -14.42 -0.41
C GLY A 179 -17.72 -14.35 0.38
N ARG A 180 -18.00 -15.30 1.27
CA ARG A 180 -19.19 -15.27 2.13
C ARG A 180 -19.20 -14.12 3.12
N HIS A 181 -18.02 -13.68 3.58
CA HIS A 181 -17.89 -12.59 4.54
C HIS A 181 -17.70 -11.25 3.82
N ARG A 182 -18.56 -10.29 4.15
CA ARG A 182 -18.54 -8.95 3.54
C ARG A 182 -17.26 -8.16 3.86
N PHE A 183 -16.64 -8.45 5.00
CA PHE A 183 -15.40 -7.84 5.45
C PHE A 183 -14.44 -8.94 5.87
N VAL A 184 -13.21 -8.87 5.37
CA VAL A 184 -12.11 -9.80 5.64
C VAL A 184 -10.81 -8.99 5.74
N THR A 185 -9.80 -9.54 6.42
CA THR A 185 -8.46 -8.96 6.53
C THR A 185 -7.45 -9.80 5.75
N GLY A 186 -6.21 -9.32 5.59
CA GLY A 186 -5.16 -10.11 4.94
C GLY A 186 -4.88 -11.44 5.64
N PRO A 187 -4.40 -12.46 4.89
CA PRO A 187 -4.11 -13.76 5.46
C PRO A 187 -2.89 -13.70 6.39
N ARG A 188 -2.81 -14.66 7.33
CA ARG A 188 -1.63 -14.91 8.16
C ARG A 188 -1.33 -16.39 8.07
N LEU A 189 -0.15 -16.71 7.55
CA LEU A 189 0.28 -18.09 7.38
C LEU A 189 0.89 -18.60 8.68
N ALA A 190 0.63 -19.87 8.99
CA ALA A 190 1.39 -20.57 10.01
C ALA A 190 2.87 -20.66 9.60
N PRO A 191 3.82 -20.77 10.55
CA PRO A 191 5.24 -20.86 10.23
C PRO A 191 5.62 -22.05 9.31
N ASP A 192 4.83 -23.12 9.33
CA ASP A 192 5.01 -24.29 8.46
C ASP A 192 4.33 -24.15 7.09
N GLY A 193 3.67 -23.01 6.83
CA GLY A 193 3.01 -22.67 5.59
C GLY A 193 1.76 -23.51 5.29
N ARG A 194 1.19 -24.18 6.30
CA ARG A 194 -0.03 -24.99 6.21
C ARG A 194 -1.24 -24.29 6.79
#